data_AF-A0A2V8K384-F1
#
_entry.id   AF-A0A2V8K384-F1
#
_cell.length_a   1.000
_cell.length_b   1.000
_cell.length_c   1.000
_cell.angle_alpha   90.00
_cell.angle_beta   90.00
_cell.angle_gamma   90.00
#
_symmetry.space_group_name_H-M   'P 1'
#
loop_
_entity.id
_entity.type
_entity.pdbx_description
1 polymer ?
#
loop_
_entity_poly.entity_id
_entity_poly.type
_entity_poly.pdbx_seq_one_letter_code
_entity_poly.pdbx_strand_id
1 'polypeptide(L)'
;MLRSFVFSLVIVLSSFIVLAQETPQKLEKQDKDKDYTLSVVVEEVQLPISVLDKDGRPVNGLTKNDFAIFEDNVQQQIKVF
;
A
#
# COMPACT_ATOMS: atom_id res chain seq x y z
N MET A 1 -17.24 -54.46 43.43
CA MET A 1 -15.87 -53.89 43.40
C MET A 1 -15.43 -53.46 42.01
N LEU A 2 -15.70 -54.25 40.95
CA LEU A 2 -15.35 -53.91 39.56
C LEU A 2 -16.00 -52.62 39.01
N ARG A 3 -17.27 -52.34 39.36
CA ARG A 3 -17.98 -51.14 38.91
C ARG A 3 -17.38 -49.83 39.45
N SER A 4 -17.02 -49.78 40.73
CA SER A 4 -16.38 -48.60 41.33
C SER A 4 -14.99 -48.35 40.74
N PHE A 5 -14.27 -49.41 40.40
CA PHE A 5 -12.96 -49.32 39.74
C PHE A 5 -13.06 -48.70 38.33
N VAL A 6 -14.10 -49.08 37.57
CA VAL A 6 -14.37 -48.51 36.24
C VAL A 6 -14.70 -47.02 36.34
N PHE A 7 -15.52 -46.63 37.32
CA PHE A 7 -15.85 -45.21 37.54
C PHE A 7 -14.61 -44.37 37.92
N SER A 8 -13.75 -44.88 38.80
CA SER A 8 -12.50 -44.20 39.14
C SER A 8 -11.54 -44.10 37.95
N LEU A 9 -11.47 -45.14 37.10
CA LEU A 9 -10.65 -45.13 35.90
C LEU A 9 -11.13 -44.10 34.87
N VAL A 10 -12.45 -43.95 34.70
CA VAL A 10 -13.04 -42.96 33.78
C VAL A 10 -12.79 -41.52 34.25
N ILE A 11 -12.85 -41.26 35.55
CA ILE A 11 -12.59 -39.92 36.13
C ILE A 11 -11.09 -39.55 36.02
N VAL A 12 -10.21 -40.52 36.18
CA VAL A 12 -8.77 -40.30 35.99
C VAL A 12 -8.46 -40.06 34.51
N LEU A 13 -9.05 -40.84 33.59
CA LEU A 13 -8.86 -40.63 32.14
C LEU A 13 -9.38 -39.27 31.66
N SER A 14 -10.52 -38.80 32.17
CA SER A 14 -11.10 -37.52 31.74
C SER A 14 -10.28 -36.30 32.17
N SER A 15 -9.52 -36.41 33.27
CA SER A 15 -8.66 -35.33 33.76
C SER A 15 -7.46 -35.06 32.83
N PHE A 16 -6.99 -36.08 32.10
CA PHE A 16 -5.92 -35.90 31.09
C PHE A 16 -6.41 -35.21 29.82
N ILE A 17 -7.70 -35.30 29.49
CA ILE A 17 -8.28 -34.64 28.31
C ILE A 17 -8.30 -33.12 28.49
N VAL A 18 -8.50 -32.63 29.73
CA VAL A 18 -8.52 -31.19 30.04
C VAL A 18 -7.13 -30.54 29.94
N LEU A 19 -6.05 -31.26 30.28
CA LEU A 19 -4.68 -30.75 30.08
C LEU A 19 -4.24 -30.75 28.60
N ALA A 20 -4.85 -31.58 27.75
CA ALA A 20 -4.58 -31.63 26.31
C ALA A 20 -5.46 -30.68 25.50
N GLN A 21 -6.36 -29.93 26.13
CA GLN A 21 -7.04 -28.82 25.47
C GLN A 21 -6.05 -27.66 25.34
N GLU A 22 -5.39 -27.59 24.18
CA GLU A 22 -4.81 -26.35 23.69
C GLU A 22 -5.89 -25.28 23.79
N THR A 23 -5.71 -24.32 24.70
CA THR A 23 -6.54 -23.11 24.74
C THR A 23 -6.50 -22.53 23.33
N PRO A 24 -7.64 -22.20 22.69
CA PRO A 24 -7.59 -21.57 21.37
C PRO A 24 -6.71 -20.33 21.51
N GLN A 25 -5.49 -20.44 20.99
CA GLN A 25 -4.52 -19.37 20.96
C GLN A 25 -5.24 -18.27 20.22
N LYS A 26 -5.65 -17.23 20.96
CA LYS A 26 -6.19 -16.01 20.41
C LYS A 26 -5.21 -15.64 19.30
N LEU A 27 -5.62 -15.81 18.03
CA LEU A 27 -4.83 -15.39 16.90
C LEU A 27 -4.53 -13.92 17.15
N GLU A 28 -3.30 -13.61 17.51
CA GLU A 28 -2.82 -12.26 17.40
C GLU A 28 -2.97 -11.92 15.93
N LYS A 29 -3.93 -11.05 15.60
CA LYS A 29 -4.03 -10.43 14.29
C LYS A 29 -2.79 -9.57 14.10
N GLN A 30 -1.67 -10.20 13.80
CA GLN A 30 -0.53 -9.55 13.20
C GLN A 30 -0.70 -9.70 11.69
N ASP A 31 -1.38 -8.74 11.07
CA ASP A 31 -1.01 -8.38 9.70
C ASP A 31 -1.39 -6.92 9.39
N LYS A 32 -0.39 -6.06 9.56
CA LYS A 32 0.00 -4.99 8.65
C LYS A 32 -1.11 -4.05 8.15
N ASP A 33 -1.27 -2.97 8.90
CA ASP A 33 -1.36 -1.63 8.29
C ASP A 33 -0.01 -1.35 7.58
N LYS A 34 0.21 -2.03 6.45
CA LYS A 34 1.16 -1.54 5.47
C LYS A 34 0.37 -0.51 4.69
N ASP A 35 0.77 0.75 4.82
CA ASP A 35 0.32 1.84 3.97
C ASP A 35 0.08 1.32 2.55
N TYR A 36 -1.19 1.24 2.16
CA TYR A 36 -1.54 0.84 0.81
C TYR A 36 -1.22 1.99 -0.12
N THR A 37 -0.13 1.87 -0.87
CA THR A 37 0.23 2.84 -1.91
C THR A 37 -0.42 2.42 -3.23
N LEU A 38 -1.43 3.18 -3.67
CA LEU A 38 -1.97 3.07 -5.02
C LEU A 38 -1.02 3.77 -6.00
N SER A 39 -0.31 2.99 -6.84
CA SER A 39 0.48 3.54 -7.94
C SER A 39 -0.39 3.64 -9.19
N VAL A 40 -0.71 4.87 -9.60
CA VAL A 40 -1.40 5.15 -10.86
C VAL A 40 -0.36 5.42 -11.95
N VAL A 41 -0.54 4.82 -13.12
CA VAL A 41 0.26 5.13 -14.31
C VAL A 41 -0.18 6.50 -14.82
N VAL A 42 0.74 7.47 -14.81
CA VAL A 42 0.49 8.81 -15.37
C VAL A 42 1.15 8.87 -16.74
N GLU A 43 0.39 9.21 -17.77
CA GLU A 43 0.93 9.48 -19.10
C GLU A 43 1.64 10.84 -19.09
N GLU A 44 2.92 10.86 -19.49
CA GLU A 44 3.66 12.10 -19.70
C GLU A 44 3.42 12.60 -21.12
N VAL A 45 2.89 13.81 -21.24
CA VAL A 45 2.64 14.46 -22.53
C VAL A 45 3.81 15.38 -22.88
N GLN A 46 4.44 15.13 -24.03
CA GLN A 46 5.52 15.98 -24.54
C GLN A 46 4.95 17.14 -25.36
N LEU A 47 5.39 18.36 -25.06
CA LEU A 47 4.97 19.58 -25.76
C LEU A 47 6.17 20.19 -26.49
N PRO A 48 6.39 19.86 -27.78
CA PRO A 48 7.51 20.42 -28.54
C PRO A 48 7.20 21.87 -28.94
N ILE A 49 7.83 22.82 -28.24
CA ILE A 49 7.65 24.26 -28.48
C ILE A 49 8.95 24.94 -28.88
N SER A 50 8.84 26.00 -29.70
CA SER A 50 9.94 26.88 -30.06
C SER A 50 9.52 28.34 -29.85
N VAL A 51 10.37 29.12 -29.18
CA VAL A 51 10.15 30.55 -29.00
C VAL A 51 11.13 31.30 -29.91
N LEU A 52 10.58 32.13 -30.81
CA LEU A 52 11.35 32.88 -31.80
C LEU A 52 11.25 34.39 -31.53
N ASP A 53 12.32 35.12 -31.85
CA ASP A 53 12.34 36.58 -31.85
C ASP A 53 11.66 37.16 -33.10
N LYS A 54 11.61 38.50 -33.18
CA LYS A 54 11.03 39.23 -34.32
C LYS A 54 11.70 38.95 -35.67
N ASP A 55 12.94 38.46 -35.66
CA ASP A 55 13.73 38.15 -36.85
C ASP A 55 13.71 36.64 -37.16
N GLY A 56 12.89 35.86 -36.43
CA GLY A 56 12.72 34.41 -36.61
C GLY A 56 13.80 33.56 -35.95
N ARG A 57 14.64 34.13 -35.09
CA ARG A 57 15.75 33.41 -34.43
C ARG A 57 15.29 32.83 -33.09
N PRO A 58 15.80 31.65 -32.67
CA PRO A 58 15.49 31.10 -31.36
C PRO A 58 15.86 32.06 -30.23
N VAL A 59 14.93 32.27 -29.29
CA VAL A 59 15.19 32.99 -28.05
C VAL A 59 15.99 32.07 -27.12
N ASN A 60 17.20 32.48 -26.77
CA ASN A 60 18.10 31.72 -25.92
C ASN A 60 17.87 32.00 -24.43
N GLY A 61 18.26 31.05 -23.58
CA GLY A 61 18.31 31.25 -22.12
C GLY A 61 16.97 31.13 -21.40
N LEU A 62 15.91 30.72 -22.10
CA LEU A 62 14.63 30.40 -21.47
C LEU A 62 14.78 29.19 -20.56
N THR A 63 14.08 29.23 -19.43
CA THR A 63 14.04 28.20 -18.40
C THR A 63 12.60 27.78 -18.15
N LYS A 64 12.38 26.67 -17.44
CA LYS A 64 11.03 26.25 -17.04
C LYS A 64 10.21 27.33 -16.31
N ASN A 65 10.87 28.30 -15.65
CA ASN A 65 10.21 29.36 -14.90
C ASN A 65 9.60 30.44 -15.81
N ASP A 66 9.99 30.46 -17.08
CA ASP A 66 9.46 31.39 -18.09
C ASP A 66 8.17 30.87 -18.75
N PHE A 67 7.70 29.69 -18.33
CA PHE A 67 6.51 29.02 -18.88
C PHE A 67 5.52 28.66 -17.78
N ALA A 68 4.23 28.78 -18.10
CA ALA A 68 3.14 28.23 -17.32
C ALA A 68 2.24 27.42 -18.24
N ILE A 69 2.04 26.14 -17.91
CA ILE A 69 1.23 25.22 -18.69
C ILE A 69 -0.09 25.06 -17.96
N PHE A 70 -1.20 25.12 -18.68
CA PHE A 70 -2.53 24.94 -18.13
C PHE A 70 -3.28 23.88 -18.94
N GLU A 71 -4.02 23.04 -18.25
CA GLU A 71 -4.97 22.08 -18.82
C GLU A 71 -6.31 22.31 -18.13
N ASP A 72 -7.36 22.61 -18.90
CA ASP A 72 -8.69 22.94 -18.37
C ASP A 72 -8.68 24.01 -17.25
N ASN A 73 -7.83 25.04 -17.42
CA ASN A 73 -7.58 26.12 -16.46
C ASN A 73 -6.85 25.70 -15.16
N VAL A 74 -6.35 24.47 -15.09
CA VAL A 74 -5.52 23.97 -13.98
C VAL A 74 -4.05 24.05 -14.37
N GLN A 75 -3.24 24.71 -13.54
CA GLN A 75 -1.81 24.84 -13.77
C GLN A 75 -1.10 23.49 -13.59
N GLN A 76 -0.30 23.11 -14.58
CA GLN A 76 0.46 21.87 -14.63
C GLN A 76 1.92 22.09 -14.21
N GLN A 77 2.54 21.04 -13.68
CA GLN A 77 3.96 21.06 -13.31
C GLN A 77 4.83 20.59 -14.46
N ILE A 78 5.87 21.35 -14.78
CA ILE A 78 6.91 20.97 -15.74
C ILE A 78 7.89 20.03 -15.04
N LYS A 79 7.84 18.73 -15.37
CA LYS A 79 8.74 17.71 -14.82
C LYS A 79 10.12 17.71 -15.48
N VAL A 80 10.15 17.89 -16.80
CA VAL A 80 11.36 17.89 -17.65
C VAL A 80 11.30 19.12 -18.55
N PHE A 81 12.44 19.78 -18.75
CA PHE A 81 12.59 20.99 -19.57
C PHE A 81 13.83 20.87 -20.45
#